data_AF-A0A6N9U8M3-F1
#
_entry.id   AF-A0A6N9U8M3-F1
#
_cell.length_a   1.000
_cell.length_b   1.000
_cell.length_c   1.000
_cell.angle_alpha   90.00
_cell.angle_beta   90.00
_cell.angle_gamma   90.00
#
_symmetry.space_group_name_H-M   'P 1'
#
loop_
_entity.id
_entity.type
_entity.pdbx_description
1 polymer ?
#
loop_
_entity_poly.entity_id
_entity_poly.type
_entity_poly.pdbx_seq_one_letter_code
_entity_poly.pdbx_strand_id
1 'polypeptide(L)'
;MAKVTAHDALTYSLKREQAQFAEEAERLAAQAAYIAATPPAPGRNTVSGDITRLIQEATFLLKRAVTIEAVGLMNAETATTEQ
;
A
#
# COMPACT_ATOMS: atom_id res chain seq x y z
N MET A 1 -7.91 -21.61 26.06
CA MET A 1 -7.33 -20.69 25.07
C MET A 1 -7.68 -21.22 23.69
N ALA A 2 -8.30 -20.41 22.82
CA ALA A 2 -8.58 -20.84 21.45
C ALA A 2 -7.25 -21.07 20.72
N LYS A 3 -7.14 -22.19 19.98
CA LYS A 3 -5.93 -22.55 19.23
C LYS A 3 -5.85 -21.63 18.02
N VAL A 4 -4.97 -20.64 18.06
CA VAL A 4 -4.69 -19.76 16.90
C VAL A 4 -4.11 -20.63 15.79
N THR A 5 -4.78 -20.64 14.64
CA THR A 5 -4.31 -21.37 13.46
C THR A 5 -3.39 -20.49 12.60
N ALA A 6 -2.61 -21.10 11.71
CA ALA A 6 -1.82 -20.36 10.73
C ALA A 6 -2.71 -19.48 9.84
N HIS A 7 -3.91 -19.94 9.51
CA HIS A 7 -4.92 -19.20 8.77
C HIS A 7 -5.39 -17.94 9.54
N ASP A 8 -5.64 -18.05 10.85
CA ASP A 8 -6.05 -16.90 11.66
C ASP A 8 -4.95 -15.83 11.75
N ALA A 9 -3.70 -16.27 11.93
CA ALA A 9 -2.54 -15.39 11.95
C ALA A 9 -2.33 -14.69 10.60
N LEU A 10 -2.47 -15.41 9.49
CA LEU A 10 -2.36 -14.87 8.14
C LEU A 10 -3.48 -13.85 7.85
N THR A 11 -4.72 -14.19 8.18
CA THR A 11 -5.88 -13.29 7.99
C THR A 11 -5.73 -12.00 8.79
N TYR A 12 -5.25 -12.10 10.04
CA TYR A 12 -4.98 -10.91 10.85
C TYR A 12 -3.85 -10.06 10.26
N SER A 13 -2.76 -10.68 9.81
CA SER A 13 -1.65 -9.99 9.16
C SER A 13 -2.12 -9.25 7.90
N LEU A 14 -2.91 -9.92 7.06
CA LEU A 14 -3.43 -9.35 5.82
C LEU A 14 -4.30 -8.12 6.08
N LYS A 15 -5.21 -8.18 7.06
CA LYS A 15 -6.03 -7.03 7.45
C LYS A 15 -5.18 -5.85 7.92
N ARG A 16 -4.13 -6.12 8.70
CA ARG A 16 -3.20 -5.09 9.15
C ARG A 16 -2.43 -4.48 7.98
N GLU A 17 -1.96 -5.29 7.04
CA GLU A 17 -1.25 -4.81 5.86
C GLU A 17 -2.15 -4.00 4.93
N GLN A 18 -3.41 -4.39 4.75
CA GLN A 18 -4.40 -3.62 4.01
C GLN A 18 -4.65 -2.23 4.64
N ALA A 19 -4.78 -2.17 5.97
CA ALA A 19 -4.97 -0.90 6.68
C ALA A 19 -3.74 0.02 6.53
N GLN A 20 -2.53 -0.52 6.70
CA GLN A 20 -1.30 0.25 6.51
C GLN A 20 -1.11 0.71 5.07
N PHE A 21 -1.46 -0.13 4.09
CA PHE A 21 -1.45 0.24 2.69
C PHE A 21 -2.37 1.44 2.41
N ALA A 22 -3.58 1.44 2.98
CA ALA A 22 -4.52 2.55 2.81
C ALA A 22 -3.97 3.86 3.39
N GLU A 23 -3.41 3.83 4.61
CA GLU A 23 -2.79 5.00 5.24
C GLU A 23 -1.61 5.55 4.42
N GLU A 24 -0.75 4.68 3.90
CA GLU A 24 0.39 5.08 3.05
C GLU A 24 -0.09 5.67 1.71
N ALA A 25 -1.14 5.10 1.11
CA ALA A 25 -1.73 5.63 -0.11
C ALA A 25 -2.36 7.02 0.09
N GLU A 26 -3.06 7.24 1.20
CA GLU A 26 -3.61 8.55 1.56
C GLU A 26 -2.50 9.59 1.76
N ARG A 27 -1.41 9.21 2.45
CA ARG A 27 -0.26 10.09 2.65
C ARG A 27 0.39 10.49 1.32
N LEU A 28 0.56 9.54 0.40
CA LEU A 28 1.10 9.80 -0.92
C LEU A 28 0.20 10.74 -1.73
N ALA A 29 -1.12 10.54 -1.67
CA ALA A 29 -2.09 11.41 -2.32
C ALA A 29 -2.04 12.85 -1.76
N ALA A 30 -1.91 13.01 -0.44
CA ALA A 30 -1.74 14.31 0.20
C ALA A 30 -0.45 15.01 -0.27
N GLN A 31 0.65 14.27 -0.40
CA GLN A 31 1.91 14.80 -0.89
C GLN A 31 1.84 15.22 -2.37
N ALA A 32 1.17 14.43 -3.21
CA ALA A 32 0.89 14.78 -4.61
C ALA A 32 0.08 16.07 -4.70
N ALA A 33 -0.98 16.20 -3.90
CA ALA A 33 -1.81 17.40 -3.86
C ALA A 33 -1.02 18.63 -3.41
N TYR A 34 -0.14 18.50 -2.40
CA TYR A 34 0.73 19.58 -1.95
C TYR A 34 1.69 20.05 -3.05
N ILE A 35 2.31 19.13 -3.77
CA ILE A 35 3.22 19.46 -4.88
C ILE A 35 2.46 20.14 -6.02
N ALA A 36 1.28 19.64 -6.37
CA ALA A 36 0.42 20.25 -7.40
C ALA A 36 -0.05 21.66 -7.01
N ALA A 37 -0.35 21.89 -5.72
CA ALA A 37 -0.78 23.18 -5.20
C ALA A 37 0.37 24.19 -5.03
N THR A 38 1.63 23.76 -5.09
CA THR A 38 2.78 24.62 -4.85
C THR A 38 3.53 24.90 -6.17
N PRO A 39 3.21 25.99 -6.89
CA PRO A 39 3.86 26.30 -8.17
C PRO A 39 5.37 26.48 -8.01
N PRO A 40 6.18 26.09 -9.02
CA PRO A 40 7.62 26.28 -8.99
C PRO A 40 7.96 27.76 -8.87
N ALA A 41 8.54 28.15 -7.74
CA ALA A 41 9.08 29.49 -7.54
C ALA A 41 10.39 29.65 -8.33
N PRO A 42 10.75 30.88 -8.76
CA PRO A 42 12.06 31.13 -9.37
C PRO A 42 13.18 30.68 -8.42
N GLY A 43 14.04 29.76 -8.89
CA GLY A 43 15.11 29.14 -8.08
C GLY A 43 14.80 27.75 -7.52
N ARG A 44 13.56 27.26 -7.68
CA ARG A 44 13.15 25.93 -7.20
C ARG A 44 13.29 24.86 -8.29
N ASN A 45 14.51 24.34 -8.48
CA ASN A 45 14.78 23.20 -9.38
C ASN A 45 14.36 21.82 -8.80
N THR A 46 13.73 21.77 -7.63
CA THR A 46 13.46 20.52 -6.90
C THR A 46 12.20 19.76 -7.33
N VAL A 47 11.31 20.37 -8.13
CA VAL A 47 10.04 19.75 -8.56
C VAL A 47 10.27 18.42 -9.30
N SER A 48 11.33 18.31 -10.09
CA SER A 48 11.67 17.06 -10.79
C SER A 48 12.06 15.92 -9.83
N GLY A 49 12.77 16.24 -8.75
CA GLY A 49 13.14 15.26 -7.72
C GLY A 49 11.93 14.83 -6.87
N ASP A 50 11.05 15.78 -6.54
CA ASP A 50 9.82 15.51 -5.81
C ASP A 50 8.87 14.61 -6.60
N ILE A 51 8.70 14.87 -7.91
CA ILE A 51 7.91 14.02 -8.82
C ILE A 51 8.54 12.62 -8.93
N THR A 52 9.87 12.53 -9.05
CA THR A 52 10.57 11.24 -9.14
C THR A 52 10.35 10.40 -7.89
N ARG A 53 10.46 11.01 -6.70
CA ARG A 53 10.19 10.32 -5.42
C ARG A 53 8.74 9.86 -5.33
N LEU A 54 7.79 10.70 -5.76
CA LEU A 54 6.36 10.34 -5.82
C LEU A 54 6.09 9.11 -6.71
N ILE A 55 6.71 9.05 -7.88
CA ILE A 55 6.57 7.91 -8.80
C ILE A 55 7.16 6.64 -8.19
N GLN A 56 8.30 6.74 -7.51
CA GLN A 56 8.93 5.59 -6.84
C GLN A 56 8.04 5.06 -5.70
N GLU A 57 7.50 5.95 -4.87
CA GLU A 57 6.59 5.58 -3.77
C GLU A 57 5.28 4.98 -4.30
N ALA A 58 4.69 5.58 -5.36
CA ALA A 58 3.51 5.02 -6.02
C ALA A 58 3.76 3.62 -6.58
N THR A 59 4.91 3.42 -7.23
CA THR A 59 5.30 2.12 -7.80
C THR A 59 5.49 1.07 -6.71
N PHE A 60 6.09 1.45 -5.58
CA PHE A 60 6.24 0.56 -4.44
C PHE A 60 4.89 0.14 -3.87
N LEU A 61 3.98 1.09 -3.67
CA LEU A 61 2.62 0.80 -3.21
C LEU A 61 1.88 -0.12 -4.17
N LEU A 62 1.94 0.12 -5.49
CA LEU A 62 1.31 -0.76 -6.48
C LEU A 62 1.84 -2.20 -6.41
N LYS A 63 3.15 -2.40 -6.24
CA LYS A 63 3.73 -3.74 -6.06
C LYS A 63 3.19 -4.41 -4.80
N ARG A 64 3.11 -3.66 -3.69
CA ARG A 64 2.58 -4.15 -2.41
C ARG A 64 1.10 -4.49 -2.51
N ALA A 65 0.30 -3.73 -3.26
CA ALA A 65 -1.10 -4.01 -3.51
C ALA A 65 -1.29 -5.37 -4.21
N VAL A 66 -0.49 -5.64 -5.25
CA VAL A 66 -0.52 -6.94 -5.96
C VAL A 66 -0.15 -8.09 -5.02
N THR A 67 0.82 -7.91 -4.12
CA THR A 67 1.16 -8.93 -3.13
C THR A 67 0.02 -9.18 -2.14
N ILE A 68 -0.62 -8.13 -1.64
CA ILE A 68 -1.79 -8.23 -0.74
C ILE A 68 -2.94 -8.98 -1.43
N GLU A 69 -3.22 -8.66 -2.70
CA GLU A 69 -4.27 -9.32 -3.47
C GLU A 69 -3.97 -10.80 -3.70
N ALA A 70 -2.74 -11.14 -4.09
CA ALA A 70 -2.31 -12.52 -4.29
C ALA A 70 -2.43 -13.37 -3.01
N VAL A 71 -2.03 -12.83 -1.86
CA VAL A 71 -2.20 -13.51 -0.55
C VAL A 71 -3.69 -13.66 -0.20
N GLY A 72 -4.51 -12.65 -0.48
CA GLY A 72 -5.96 -12.74 -0.29
C GLY A 72 -6.61 -13.85 -1.12
N LEU A 73 -6.21 -13.99 -2.38
CA LEU A 73 -6.69 -15.05 -3.28
C LEU A 73 -6.26 -16.44 -2.81
N MET A 74 -4.99 -16.62 -2.40
CA MET A 74 -4.50 -17.88 -1.83
C MET A 74 -5.29 -18.28 -0.59
N ASN A 75 -5.64 -17.32 0.27
CA ASN A 75 -6.42 -17.58 1.48
C ASN A 75 -7.87 -18.01 1.16
N ALA A 76 -8.48 -17.40 0.14
CA ALA A 76 -9.80 -17.78 -0.34
C ALA A 76 -9.82 -19.20 -0.95
N GLU A 77 -8.77 -19.57 -1.68
CA GLU A 77 -8.62 -20.92 -2.24
C GLU A 77 -8.47 -21.98 -1.13
N THR A 78 -7.64 -21.72 -0.10
CA THR A 78 -7.52 -22.63 1.05
C THR A 78 -8.83 -22.80 1.80
N ALA A 79 -9.60 -21.71 2.02
CA ALA A 79 -10.89 -21.77 2.69
C ALA A 79 -11.95 -22.57 1.89
N THR A 80 -11.83 -22.61 0.55
CA THR A 80 -12.74 -23.36 -0.33
C THR A 80 -12.38 -24.85 -0.38
N THR A 81 -11.11 -25.19 -0.14
CA THR A 81 -10.61 -26.58 -0.21
C THR A 81 -10.81 -27.35 1.11
N GLU A 82 -11.05 -26.64 2.21
CA GLU A 82 -11.33 -27.22 3.54
C GLU A 82 -12.83 -27.47 3.82
N GLN A 83 -13.72 -27.20 2.84
CA GLN A 83 -15.15 -27.55 2.88
C GLN A 83 -15.42 -28.93 2.30
#